data_AF-A0A6J1GUW0-F1
#
_entry.id   AF-A0A6J1GUW0-F1
#
_cell.length_a   1.000
_cell.length_b   1.000
_cell.length_c   1.000
_cell.angle_alpha   90.00
_cell.angle_beta   90.00
_cell.angle_gamma   90.00
#
_symmetry.space_group_name_H-M   'P 1'
#
loop_
_entity.id
_entity.type
_entity.pdbx_description
1 polymer ?
#
loop_
_entity_poly.entity_id
_entity_poly.type
_entity_poly.pdbx_seq_one_letter_code
_entity_poly.pdbx_strand_id
1 'polypeptide(L)'
;MSTQIWGLVALFLLQSFLMGEAMATAVAVEKAEASMPMTTWSPPEGNTTFLDGTSWCVAKPGVSQIDLQNALDWACGLGKADCRAIQKGGRCYQPDTLFSHASYAFNSYYQQNGNSDIACNFGGSATLTKRDPSYGKCDYSASRSTSSARSKWKKNGRHGWLKLVGGIFMVMNLYLF
;
A
#
# COMPACT_ATOMS: atom_id res chain seq x y z
N MET A 1 -23.68 -38.62 31.03
CA MET A 1 -22.46 -38.18 30.30
C MET A 1 -22.63 -36.84 29.58
N SER A 2 -23.82 -36.47 29.07
CA SER A 2 -24.03 -35.16 28.39
C SER A 2 -24.02 -33.93 29.30
N THR A 3 -24.31 -34.06 30.60
CA THR A 3 -24.32 -32.92 31.54
C THR A 3 -22.92 -32.41 31.87
N GLN A 4 -21.90 -33.28 31.82
CA GLN A 4 -20.50 -32.90 32.03
C GLN A 4 -19.91 -32.16 30.82
N ILE A 5 -20.40 -32.45 29.61
CA ILE A 5 -19.95 -31.82 28.36
C ILE A 5 -20.43 -30.37 28.31
N TRP A 6 -21.68 -30.10 28.68
CA TRP A 6 -22.20 -28.72 28.75
C TRP A 6 -21.50 -27.90 29.83
N GLY A 7 -21.11 -28.52 30.95
CA GLY A 7 -20.28 -27.86 31.97
C GLY A 7 -18.89 -27.49 31.45
N LEU A 8 -18.23 -28.38 30.71
CA LEU A 8 -16.93 -28.11 30.09
C LEU A 8 -17.02 -27.06 28.98
N VAL A 9 -18.08 -27.06 28.17
CA VAL A 9 -18.29 -26.04 27.13
C VAL A 9 -18.58 -24.67 27.75
N ALA A 10 -19.38 -24.60 28.81
CA ALA A 10 -19.61 -23.36 29.56
C ALA A 10 -18.32 -22.84 30.21
N LEU A 11 -17.48 -23.73 30.76
CA LEU A 11 -16.18 -23.38 31.33
C LEU A 11 -15.20 -22.86 30.26
N PHE A 12 -15.19 -23.49 29.07
CA PHE A 12 -14.34 -23.07 27.94
C PHE A 12 -14.79 -21.72 27.36
N LEU A 13 -16.10 -21.48 27.26
CA LEU A 13 -16.65 -20.21 26.82
C LEU A 13 -16.40 -19.10 27.85
N LEU A 14 -16.49 -19.41 29.15
CA LEU A 14 -16.11 -18.48 30.22
C LEU A 14 -14.61 -18.17 30.21
N GLN A 15 -13.74 -19.17 29.97
CA GLN A 15 -12.30 -18.95 29.80
C GLN A 15 -11.98 -18.12 28.56
N SER A 16 -12.73 -18.30 27.47
CA SER A 16 -12.57 -17.51 26.24
C SER A 16 -12.99 -16.05 26.44
N PHE A 17 -14.03 -15.80 27.25
CA PHE A 17 -14.49 -14.45 27.58
C PHE A 17 -13.50 -13.72 28.50
N LEU A 18 -12.94 -14.41 29.50
CA LEU A 18 -11.93 -13.87 30.42
C LEU A 18 -10.59 -13.52 29.73
N MET A 19 -10.23 -14.23 28.65
CA MET A 19 -9.04 -13.90 27.86
C MET A 19 -9.30 -12.80 26.80
N GLY A 20 -10.53 -12.29 26.70
CA GLY A 20 -10.94 -11.21 25.80
C GLY A 20 -10.95 -9.80 26.41
N GLU A 21 -10.73 -9.66 27.73
CA GLU A 21 -10.76 -8.37 28.45
C GLU A 21 -9.37 -7.84 28.85
N ALA A 22 -8.29 -8.48 28.39
CA ALA A 22 -6.93 -7.99 28.61
C ALA A 22 -6.28 -7.59 27.28
N MET A 23 -6.60 -6.39 26.77
CA MET A 23 -5.69 -5.39 26.16
C MET A 23 -6.43 -4.04 26.04
N ALA A 24 -6.97 -3.54 27.16
CA ALA A 24 -7.51 -2.18 27.27
C ALA A 24 -6.88 -1.46 28.47
N THR A 25 -5.57 -1.26 28.41
CA THR A 25 -4.82 -0.21 29.12
C THR A 25 -3.83 0.36 28.11
N ALA A 26 -4.22 1.39 27.35
CA ALA A 26 -3.96 2.78 27.70
C ALA A 26 -2.49 3.01 28.13
N VAL A 27 -1.60 3.19 27.16
CA VAL A 27 -0.40 4.01 27.34
C VAL A 27 -0.82 5.44 27.08
N ALA A 28 -1.17 6.15 28.15
CA ALA A 28 -1.16 7.59 28.16
C ALA A 28 0.30 8.05 28.05
N VAL A 29 0.66 8.63 26.91
CA VAL A 29 1.83 9.51 26.85
C VAL A 29 1.36 10.84 27.44
N GLU A 30 1.78 11.12 28.68
CA GLU A 30 1.69 12.45 29.27
C GLU A 30 2.60 13.40 28.47
N LYS A 31 1.98 14.33 27.74
CA LYS A 31 2.66 15.50 27.20
C LYS A 31 2.33 16.70 28.09
N ALA A 32 3.27 17.04 28.97
CA ALA A 32 3.38 18.39 29.50
C ALA A 32 4.12 19.26 28.47
N GLU A 33 3.54 20.39 28.09
CA GLU A 33 3.91 21.72 28.61
C GLU A 33 3.30 22.83 27.74
N ALA A 34 2.72 23.80 28.43
CA ALA A 34 2.66 25.23 28.11
C ALA A 34 2.21 25.68 26.69
N SER A 35 0.98 26.18 26.65
CA SER A 35 0.65 27.55 26.24
C SER A 35 1.42 28.19 25.06
N MET A 36 0.88 28.00 23.84
CA MET A 36 0.48 28.99 22.82
C MET A 36 1.46 30.12 22.37
N PRO A 37 1.55 30.40 21.05
CA PRO A 37 0.40 30.96 20.31
C PRO A 37 -0.02 30.21 19.05
N MET A 38 -1.32 30.37 18.75
CA MET A 38 -1.96 29.94 17.51
C MET A 38 -1.23 30.47 16.28
N THR A 39 -1.16 29.64 15.25
CA THR A 39 -1.61 30.09 13.94
C THR A 39 -2.72 29.15 13.46
N THR A 40 -3.92 29.73 13.43
CA THR A 40 -4.98 29.37 12.47
C THR A 40 -4.36 29.06 11.13
N TRP A 41 -4.73 27.94 10.50
CA TRP A 41 -5.26 27.87 9.13
C TRP A 41 -5.78 26.46 8.89
N SER A 42 -7.10 26.34 8.79
CA SER A 42 -7.78 25.23 8.11
C SER A 42 -8.84 25.87 7.19
N PRO A 43 -9.49 25.12 6.28
CA PRO A 43 -8.96 24.42 5.09
C PRO A 43 -9.93 24.71 3.88
N PRO A 44 -9.71 24.30 2.62
CA PRO A 44 -9.85 22.90 2.19
C PRO A 44 -8.96 22.56 0.97
N GLU A 45 -9.11 21.36 0.40
CA GLU A 45 -8.62 21.03 -0.94
C GLU A 45 -7.09 20.98 -1.11
N GLY A 46 -6.49 19.94 -0.53
CA GLY A 46 -5.40 19.25 -1.21
C GLY A 46 -5.89 18.47 -2.43
N ASN A 47 -6.70 19.08 -3.30
CA ASN A 47 -6.62 18.79 -4.73
C ASN A 47 -5.27 19.33 -5.18
N THR A 48 -4.21 18.63 -4.80
CA THR A 48 -3.10 18.49 -5.72
C THR A 48 -3.16 17.05 -6.20
N THR A 49 -4.12 16.79 -7.10
CA THR A 49 -3.62 16.22 -8.35
C THR A 49 -2.43 17.13 -8.68
N PHE A 50 -1.21 16.62 -8.61
CA PHE A 50 -0.01 17.40 -8.95
C PHE A 50 -0.19 17.83 -10.42
N LEU A 51 -0.91 18.93 -10.63
CA LEU A 51 -1.30 19.43 -11.96
C LEU A 51 -0.08 20.05 -12.65
N ASP A 52 1.01 20.29 -11.90
CA ASP A 52 2.20 20.98 -12.40
C ASP A 52 3.52 20.30 -12.01
N GLY A 53 3.58 18.97 -11.99
CA GLY A 53 4.89 18.32 -11.99
C GLY A 53 4.93 16.86 -11.56
N THR A 54 5.93 16.17 -12.07
CA THR A 54 6.28 14.84 -11.62
C THR A 54 6.85 14.90 -10.19
N SER A 55 6.29 14.10 -9.29
CA SER A 55 6.73 13.93 -7.91
C SER A 55 7.07 12.48 -7.61
N TRP A 56 7.96 12.28 -6.65
CA TRP A 56 8.35 10.97 -6.14
C TRP A 56 8.29 10.96 -4.61
N CYS A 57 8.04 9.78 -4.06
CA CYS A 57 8.11 9.55 -2.62
C CYS A 57 9.40 8.83 -2.27
N VAL A 58 10.23 9.40 -1.39
CA VAL A 58 11.51 8.83 -0.97
C VAL A 58 11.60 8.71 0.54
N ALA A 59 12.48 7.85 1.04
CA ALA A 59 12.72 7.73 2.46
C ALA A 59 13.27 9.05 3.03
N LYS A 60 12.84 9.40 4.25
CA LYS A 60 13.31 10.62 4.92
C LYS A 60 14.64 10.34 5.64
N PRO A 61 15.67 11.17 5.45
CA PRO A 61 16.92 11.01 6.19
C PRO A 61 16.71 11.31 7.69
N GLY A 62 17.45 10.62 8.56
CA GLY A 62 17.39 10.81 10.01
C GLY A 62 16.26 10.05 10.73
N VAL A 63 15.51 9.20 10.02
CA VAL A 63 14.55 8.25 10.62
C VAL A 63 15.31 7.08 11.22
N SER A 64 14.78 6.50 12.31
CA SER A 64 15.38 5.31 12.91
C SER A 64 15.38 4.14 11.91
N GLN A 65 16.43 3.32 11.93
CA GLN A 65 16.53 2.21 10.99
C GLN A 65 15.41 1.17 11.20
N ILE A 66 14.90 1.08 12.43
CA ILE A 66 13.79 0.19 12.81
C ILE A 66 12.49 0.68 12.18
N ASP A 67 12.16 1.97 12.32
CA ASP A 67 10.93 2.53 11.74
C ASP A 67 10.95 2.44 10.21
N LEU A 68 12.13 2.69 9.63
CA LEU A 68 12.32 2.60 8.19
C LEU A 68 12.16 1.17 7.67
N GLN A 69 12.68 0.17 8.41
CA GLN A 69 12.52 -1.25 8.07
C GLN A 69 11.06 -1.67 8.17
N ASN A 70 10.38 -1.32 9.27
CA ASN A 70 8.97 -1.62 9.47
C ASN A 70 8.10 -1.02 8.35
N ALA A 71 8.39 0.22 7.95
CA ALA A 71 7.71 0.88 6.86
C ALA A 71 7.97 0.20 5.50
N LEU A 72 9.21 -0.23 5.24
CA LEU A 72 9.55 -0.99 4.03
C LEU A 72 8.83 -2.35 3.99
N ASP A 73 8.85 -3.09 5.09
CA ASP A 73 8.20 -4.39 5.21
C ASP A 73 6.69 -4.27 5.00
N TRP A 74 6.08 -3.22 5.57
CA TRP A 74 4.69 -2.89 5.32
C TRP A 74 4.43 -2.57 3.84
N ALA A 75 5.27 -1.73 3.22
CA ALA A 75 5.12 -1.34 1.81
C ALA A 75 5.12 -2.56 0.88
N CYS A 76 6.08 -3.47 1.05
CA CYS A 76 6.20 -4.68 0.24
C CYS A 76 5.14 -5.74 0.59
N GLY A 77 4.73 -5.82 1.85
CA GLY A 77 3.79 -6.82 2.34
C GLY A 77 2.32 -6.43 2.14
N LEU A 78 1.84 -5.52 2.99
CA LEU A 78 0.44 -5.09 3.04
C LEU A 78 0.14 -3.98 2.01
N GLY A 79 1.09 -3.07 1.81
CA GLY A 79 0.99 -1.99 0.84
C GLY A 79 1.07 -2.46 -0.62
N LYS A 80 1.51 -3.70 -0.87
CA LYS A 80 1.63 -4.29 -2.22
C LYS A 80 2.46 -3.44 -3.20
N ALA A 81 3.47 -2.73 -2.69
CA ALA A 81 4.46 -2.07 -3.53
C ALA A 81 5.24 -3.09 -4.38
N ASP A 82 5.72 -2.68 -5.57
CA ASP A 82 6.57 -3.54 -6.39
C ASP A 82 8.01 -3.53 -5.86
N CYS A 83 8.29 -4.45 -4.93
CA CYS A 83 9.62 -4.58 -4.35
C CYS A 83 10.55 -5.53 -5.12
N ARG A 84 10.19 -6.00 -6.33
CA ARG A 84 11.03 -6.96 -7.07
C ARG A 84 12.35 -6.37 -7.54
N ALA A 85 12.38 -5.08 -7.84
CA ALA A 85 13.57 -4.42 -8.35
C ALA A 85 14.65 -4.21 -7.28
N ILE A 86 14.26 -4.19 -6.00
CA ILE A 86 15.17 -4.02 -4.85
C ILE A 86 15.61 -5.35 -4.22
N GLN A 87 15.09 -6.49 -4.69
CA GLN A 87 15.57 -7.79 -4.26
C GLN A 87 16.96 -8.09 -4.81
N LYS A 88 17.66 -9.05 -4.21
CA LYS A 88 18.97 -9.52 -4.71
C LYS A 88 18.89 -9.88 -6.20
N GLY A 89 19.81 -9.32 -6.99
CA GLY A 89 19.83 -9.47 -8.45
C GLY A 89 18.88 -8.54 -9.21
N GLY A 90 18.12 -7.70 -8.51
CA GLY A 90 17.27 -6.67 -9.08
C GLY A 90 18.04 -5.44 -9.57
N ARG A 91 17.42 -4.65 -10.45
CA ARG A 91 18.04 -3.46 -11.07
C ARG A 91 18.30 -2.31 -10.08
N CYS A 92 17.55 -2.28 -8.98
CA CYS A 92 17.59 -1.27 -7.92
C CYS A 92 18.15 -1.83 -6.61
N TYR A 93 18.86 -2.97 -6.67
CA TYR A 93 19.45 -3.55 -5.47
C TYR A 93 20.62 -2.72 -4.94
N GLN A 94 21.44 -2.16 -5.85
CA GLN A 94 22.59 -1.35 -5.47
C GLN A 94 22.22 0.14 -5.51
N PRO A 95 22.56 0.93 -4.47
CA PRO A 95 23.32 0.51 -3.29
C PRO A 95 22.46 -0.30 -2.32
N ASP A 96 23.07 -1.33 -1.71
CA ASP A 96 22.43 -2.26 -0.76
C ASP A 96 22.27 -1.59 0.61
N THR A 97 21.43 -0.56 0.64
CA THR A 97 21.11 0.20 1.84
C THR A 97 19.61 0.21 2.04
N LEU A 98 19.20 0.13 3.30
CA LEU A 98 17.78 0.17 3.67
C LEU A 98 17.09 1.42 3.12
N PHE A 99 17.79 2.56 3.15
CA PHE A 99 17.30 3.83 2.62
C PHE A 99 16.95 3.75 1.13
N SER A 100 17.78 3.09 0.32
CA SER A 100 17.59 3.00 -1.13
C SER A 100 16.47 2.04 -1.49
N HIS A 101 16.39 0.91 -0.77
CA HIS A 101 15.30 -0.06 -0.91
C HIS A 101 13.96 0.53 -0.47
N ALA A 102 13.93 1.21 0.69
CA ALA A 102 12.76 1.93 1.20
C ALA A 102 12.30 3.02 0.24
N SER A 103 13.20 3.86 -0.26
CA SER A 103 12.85 4.93 -1.20
C SER A 103 12.17 4.38 -2.46
N TYR A 104 12.69 3.30 -3.04
CA TYR A 104 12.08 2.70 -4.22
C TYR A 104 10.71 2.08 -3.93
N ALA A 105 10.57 1.36 -2.82
CA ALA A 105 9.30 0.76 -2.41
C ALA A 105 8.24 1.84 -2.11
N PHE A 106 8.61 2.91 -1.41
CA PHE A 106 7.73 4.02 -1.08
C PHE A 106 7.25 4.74 -2.34
N ASN A 107 8.15 4.99 -3.29
CA ASN A 107 7.74 5.55 -4.57
C ASN A 107 6.80 4.62 -5.33
N SER A 108 7.10 3.32 -5.40
CA SER A 108 6.24 2.36 -6.09
C SER A 108 4.83 2.34 -5.50
N TYR A 109 4.68 2.36 -4.18
CA TYR A 109 3.39 2.49 -3.51
C TYR A 109 2.72 3.83 -3.81
N TYR A 110 3.45 4.93 -3.66
CA TYR A 110 2.94 6.29 -3.90
C TYR A 110 2.33 6.45 -5.30
N GLN A 111 3.02 5.94 -6.33
CA GLN A 111 2.54 6.00 -7.72
C GLN A 111 1.32 5.10 -7.97
N GLN A 112 1.20 3.99 -7.25
CA GLN A 112 0.05 3.08 -7.36
C GLN A 112 -1.19 3.60 -6.61
N ASN A 113 -0.98 4.40 -5.57
CA ASN A 113 -2.01 4.91 -4.67
C ASN A 113 -2.40 6.36 -4.97
N GLY A 114 -2.34 6.74 -6.25
CA GLY A 114 -2.87 8.01 -6.76
C GLY A 114 -2.04 9.24 -6.41
N ASN A 115 -0.75 9.07 -6.11
CA ASN A 115 0.19 10.18 -5.90
C ASN A 115 -0.24 11.17 -4.80
N SER A 116 -0.98 10.70 -3.80
CA SER A 116 -1.47 11.52 -2.70
C SER A 116 -0.43 11.72 -1.60
N ASP A 117 -0.47 12.85 -0.91
CA ASP A 117 0.41 13.14 0.23
C ASP A 117 0.29 12.07 1.33
N ILE A 118 -0.92 11.54 1.53
CA ILE A 118 -1.21 10.48 2.49
C ILE A 118 -0.47 9.18 2.13
N ALA A 119 -0.39 8.87 0.83
CA ALA A 119 0.33 7.68 0.37
C ALA A 119 1.85 7.77 0.60
N CYS A 120 2.41 8.98 0.76
CA CYS A 120 3.83 9.20 1.04
C CYS A 120 4.13 9.48 2.54
N ASN A 121 3.24 9.11 3.46
CA ASN A 121 3.48 9.37 4.88
C ASN A 121 4.39 8.31 5.53
N PHE A 122 4.08 7.02 5.36
CA PHE A 122 4.81 5.89 5.98
C PHE A 122 5.15 6.09 7.46
N GLY A 123 4.22 6.65 8.25
CA GLY A 123 4.43 6.95 9.67
C GLY A 123 5.41 8.09 9.92
N GLY A 124 5.61 8.99 8.95
CA GLY A 124 6.62 10.05 8.97
C GLY A 124 8.00 9.62 8.45
N SER A 125 8.13 8.39 7.94
CA SER A 125 9.39 7.82 7.45
C SER A 125 9.73 8.20 5.99
N ALA A 126 8.82 8.90 5.30
CA ALA A 126 8.97 9.26 3.90
C ALA A 126 8.67 10.74 3.65
N THR A 127 9.10 11.23 2.49
CA THR A 127 8.92 12.63 2.07
C THR A 127 8.80 12.73 0.55
N LEU A 128 8.06 13.74 0.10
CA LEU A 128 7.92 14.04 -1.33
C LEU A 128 9.11 14.82 -1.84
N THR A 129 9.58 14.44 -3.03
CA THR A 129 10.61 15.16 -3.78
C THR A 129 10.13 15.44 -5.19
N LYS A 130 10.48 16.63 -5.70
CA LYS A 130 10.33 17.00 -7.12
C LYS A 130 11.59 16.68 -7.94
N ARG A 131 12.67 16.27 -7.27
CA ARG A 131 13.92 15.86 -7.92
C ARG A 131 13.86 14.35 -8.16
N ASP A 132 14.07 13.96 -9.41
CA ASP A 132 14.15 12.56 -9.80
C ASP A 132 15.23 11.83 -8.97
N PRO A 133 14.85 10.84 -8.14
CA PRO A 133 15.78 10.08 -7.32
C PRO A 133 16.39 8.88 -8.08
N SER A 134 16.12 8.74 -9.38
CA SER A 134 16.69 7.67 -10.21
C SER A 134 18.22 7.77 -10.27
N TYR A 135 18.87 6.61 -10.29
CA TYR A 135 20.33 6.51 -10.33
C TYR A 135 20.76 5.26 -11.09
N GLY A 136 21.85 5.35 -11.87
CA GLY A 136 22.44 4.21 -12.57
C GLY A 136 21.43 3.45 -13.44
N LYS A 137 21.09 2.21 -13.03
CA LYS A 137 20.09 1.34 -13.69
C LYS A 137 18.75 1.28 -12.97
N CYS A 138 18.60 2.07 -11.90
CA CYS A 138 17.42 2.13 -11.08
C CYS A 138 16.57 3.35 -11.44
N ASP A 139 15.49 3.11 -12.17
CA ASP A 139 14.53 4.13 -12.57
C ASP A 139 13.34 4.16 -11.62
N TYR A 140 13.01 5.34 -11.10
CA TYR A 140 11.84 5.56 -10.25
C TYR A 140 10.63 5.91 -11.12
N SER A 141 9.53 5.16 -10.95
CA SER A 141 8.28 5.43 -11.64
C SER A 141 7.72 6.81 -11.29
N ALA A 142 7.09 7.44 -12.27
CA ALA A 142 6.57 8.78 -12.18
C ALA A 142 5.27 8.88 -12.99
N SER A 143 4.22 9.42 -12.39
CA SER A 143 2.96 9.74 -13.06
C SER A 143 3.17 10.96 -13.96
N ARG A 144 3.65 10.74 -15.18
CA ARG A 144 3.62 11.77 -16.22
C ARG A 144 2.19 11.90 -16.75
N SER A 145 1.60 13.09 -16.60
CA SER A 145 0.54 13.55 -17.50
C SER A 145 1.11 13.45 -18.91
N THR A 146 0.60 12.50 -19.70
CA THR A 146 1.19 12.08 -20.95
C THR A 146 1.28 13.22 -21.97
N SER A 147 2.49 13.60 -22.33
CA SER A 147 2.87 13.56 -23.74
C SER A 147 4.04 12.59 -23.88
N SER A 148 3.82 11.54 -24.67
CA SER A 148 4.83 10.58 -25.16
C SER A 148 5.25 9.43 -24.23
N ALA A 149 4.35 8.48 -23.98
CA ALA A 149 4.71 7.07 -23.83
C ALA A 149 3.61 6.20 -24.46
N ARG A 150 3.73 5.94 -25.77
CA ARG A 150 2.90 4.97 -26.49
C ARG A 150 3.28 3.57 -26.00
N SER A 151 2.67 3.11 -24.90
CA SER A 151 2.70 1.70 -24.55
C SER A 151 1.94 0.94 -25.63
N LYS A 152 2.70 0.19 -26.44
CA LYS A 152 2.20 -0.74 -27.45
C LYS A 152 1.43 -1.84 -26.72
N TRP A 153 0.15 -1.60 -26.45
CA TRP A 153 -0.78 -2.63 -26.01
C TRP A 153 -0.97 -3.62 -27.16
N LYS A 154 -0.20 -4.69 -27.14
CA LYS A 154 -0.47 -5.89 -27.94
C LYS A 154 -1.72 -6.55 -27.37
N LYS A 155 -2.89 -6.17 -27.87
CA LYS A 155 -4.17 -6.86 -27.64
C LYS A 155 -4.12 -8.24 -28.32
N ASN A 156 -3.59 -9.25 -27.63
CA ASN A 156 -3.85 -10.64 -27.96
C ASN A 156 -4.83 -11.20 -26.92
N GLY A 157 -6.00 -11.67 -27.36
CA GLY A 157 -6.95 -12.37 -26.49
C GLY A 157 -8.38 -11.84 -26.51
N ARG A 158 -8.85 -11.29 -27.63
CA ARG A 158 -10.27 -11.28 -27.93
C ARG A 158 -10.57 -12.66 -28.56
N HIS A 159 -11.77 -13.23 -28.34
CA HIS A 159 -12.34 -14.38 -29.10
C HIS A 159 -12.32 -15.81 -28.49
N GLY A 160 -12.28 -16.01 -27.16
CA GLY A 160 -12.48 -17.35 -26.56
C GLY A 160 -13.89 -17.65 -26.01
N TRP A 161 -14.53 -16.67 -25.37
CA TRP A 161 -15.74 -16.91 -24.56
C TRP A 161 -17.08 -16.74 -25.31
N LEU A 162 -17.09 -16.08 -26.48
CA LEU A 162 -18.34 -15.78 -27.20
C LEU A 162 -18.90 -16.94 -28.05
N LYS A 163 -18.20 -18.08 -28.13
CA LYS A 163 -18.63 -19.25 -28.93
C LYS A 163 -19.36 -20.32 -28.11
N LEU A 164 -19.26 -20.32 -26.79
CA LEU A 164 -19.97 -21.29 -25.94
C LEU A 164 -21.40 -20.86 -25.61
N VAL A 165 -21.65 -19.56 -25.43
CA VAL A 165 -22.97 -19.05 -25.04
C VAL A 165 -23.97 -19.09 -26.20
N GLY A 166 -23.49 -18.92 -27.44
CA GLY A 166 -24.34 -18.96 -28.65
C GLY A 166 -24.70 -20.37 -29.13
N GLY A 167 -23.94 -21.39 -28.74
CA GLY A 167 -24.25 -22.79 -29.07
C GLY A 167 -25.33 -23.38 -28.16
N ILE A 168 -25.28 -23.07 -26.87
CA ILE A 168 -26.24 -23.60 -25.87
C ILE A 168 -27.65 -23.04 -26.08
N PHE A 169 -27.79 -21.79 -26.56
CA PHE A 169 -29.09 -21.17 -26.80
C PHE A 169 -29.86 -21.78 -27.99
N MET A 170 -29.19 -22.42 -28.96
CA MET A 170 -29.88 -23.14 -30.04
C MET A 170 -30.37 -24.52 -29.63
N VAL A 171 -29.69 -25.21 -28.70
CA VAL A 171 -30.07 -26.59 -28.33
C VAL A 171 -31.32 -26.63 -27.44
N MET A 172 -31.55 -25.60 -26.60
CA MET A 172 -32.78 -25.52 -25.79
C MET A 172 -34.06 -25.17 -26.59
N ASN A 173 -33.95 -24.65 -27.81
CA ASN A 173 -35.13 -24.33 -28.64
C ASN A 173 -35.57 -25.48 -29.58
N LEU A 174 -34.80 -26.57 -29.68
CA LEU A 174 -35.21 -27.77 -30.44
C LEU A 174 -35.81 -28.88 -29.55
N TYR A 175 -35.79 -28.71 -28.23
CA TYR A 175 -36.37 -29.67 -27.26
C TYR A 175 -37.74 -29.23 -26.71
N LEU A 176 -38.32 -28.16 -27.25
CA LEU A 176 -39.65 -27.66 -26.87
C LEU A 176 -40.63 -27.58 -28.06
N PHE A 177 -40.40 -28.43 -29.07
CA PHE A 177 -41.39 -28.86 -30.06
C PHE A 177 -41.28 -30.38 -30.25
#